data_AF-A0A1H6Q7A0-F1
#
_entry.id   AF-A0A1H6Q7A0-F1
#
_cell.length_a   1.000
_cell.length_b   1.000
_cell.length_c   1.000
_cell.angle_alpha   90.00
_cell.angle_beta   90.00
_cell.angle_gamma   90.00
#
_symmetry.space_group_name_H-M   'P 1'
#
loop_
_entity.id
_entity.type
_entity.pdbx_description
1 polymer ?
#
loop_
_entity_poly.entity_id
_entity_poly.type
_entity_poly.pdbx_seq_one_letter_code
_entity_poly.pdbx_strand_id
1 'polypeptide(L)' 'MEEKKTDGNSPATGFAEVLERGTFLHEPGLTKREYFAAVAMAGIVANSSQSPYRLGMEEAAVRMADALILALNK' A
#
# COMPACT_ATOMS: atom_id res chain seq x y z
N MET A 1 -23.64 9.77 -4.00
CA MET A 1 -22.58 9.24 -3.13
C MET A 1 -21.29 9.86 -3.63
N GLU A 2 -20.57 10.63 -2.82
CA GLU A 2 -19.19 11.00 -3.16
C GLU A 2 -18.33 9.74 -3.13
N GLU A 3 -17.59 9.47 -4.20
CA GLU A 3 -16.57 8.43 -4.20
C GLU A 3 -15.43 8.85 -3.27
N LYS A 4 -15.19 8.05 -2.23
CA LYS A 4 -14.11 8.28 -1.29
C LYS A 4 -12.79 7.99 -1.99
N LYS A 5 -12.02 9.05 -2.29
CA LYS A 5 -10.68 8.93 -2.87
C LYS A 5 -9.74 8.11 -1.98
N THR A 6 -8.87 7.36 -2.62
CA THR A 6 -7.75 6.64 -2.01
C THR A 6 -6.64 7.62 -1.68
N ASP A 7 -6.42 7.89 -0.39
CA ASP A 7 -5.26 8.63 0.12
C ASP A 7 -4.12 7.66 0.47
N GLY A 8 -2.99 7.78 -0.22
CA GLY A 8 -1.82 6.93 -0.01
C GLY A 8 -1.20 7.04 1.39
N ASN A 9 -1.37 8.17 2.07
CA ASN A 9 -0.84 8.40 3.42
C ASN A 9 -1.79 7.90 4.52
N SER A 10 -3.04 7.59 4.15
CA SER A 10 -3.97 7.03 5.12
C SER A 10 -3.59 5.58 5.46
N PRO A 11 -3.90 5.11 6.68
CA PRO A 11 -3.56 3.76 7.11
C PRO A 11 -4.13 2.67 6.21
N ALA A 12 -3.37 1.60 5.99
CA ALA A 12 -3.79 0.38 5.30
C ALA A 12 -4.58 -0.56 6.24
N THR A 13 -5.51 -0.02 7.03
CA THR A 13 -6.33 -0.84 7.92
C THR A 13 -7.39 -1.59 7.09
N GLY A 14 -7.33 -2.93 7.13
CA GLY A 14 -8.32 -3.80 6.48
C GLY A 14 -9.67 -3.82 7.18
N PHE A 15 -9.68 -3.59 8.50
CA PHE A 15 -10.89 -3.48 9.31
C PHE A 15 -10.61 -2.49 10.43
N ALA A 16 -11.61 -1.66 10.77
CA ALA A 16 -11.55 -0.87 11.97
C ALA A 16 -11.82 -1.84 13.14
N GLU A 17 -10.79 -2.32 13.83
CA GLU A 17 -10.99 -3.11 15.04
C GLU A 17 -11.75 -2.23 16.05
N VAL A 18 -13.01 -2.61 16.30
CA VAL A 18 -13.84 -1.97 17.33
C VAL A 18 -13.35 -2.51 18.67
N LEU A 19 -12.39 -1.83 19.27
CA LEU A 19 -12.07 -2.01 20.68
C LEU A 19 -13.15 -1.26 21.45
N GLU A 20 -14.03 -2.03 22.09
CA GLU A 20 -15.11 -1.62 23.01
C GLU A 20 -15.67 -0.19 22.82
N ARG A 21 -16.92 -0.09 22.32
CA ARG A 21 -17.72 1.15 22.27
C ARG A 21 -16.96 2.40 21.79
N GLY A 22 -16.56 2.39 20.53
CA GLY A 22 -16.31 3.64 19.78
C GLY A 22 -14.89 4.19 19.83
N THR A 23 -13.94 3.46 20.42
CA THR A 23 -12.51 3.80 20.37
C THR A 23 -11.79 2.89 19.38
N PHE A 24 -11.30 3.47 18.28
CA PHE A 24 -10.40 2.76 17.36
C PHE A 24 -8.96 3.00 17.82
N LEU A 25 -8.23 1.96 18.22
CA LEU A 25 -6.77 2.06 18.32
C LEU A 25 -6.22 2.04 16.90
N HIS A 26 -5.83 3.21 16.41
CA HIS A 26 -4.97 3.30 15.23
C HIS A 26 -3.53 3.04 15.69
N GLU A 27 -3.16 1.77 15.83
CA GLU A 27 -1.74 1.41 15.87
C GLU A 27 -1.08 1.91 14.57
N PRO A 28 0.17 2.43 14.63
CA PRO A 28 0.89 2.94 13.46
C PRO A 28 1.34 1.76 12.59
N GLY A 29 0.39 1.14 11.90
CA GLY A 29 0.65 0.17 10.83
C GLY A 29 1.10 0.87 9.55
N LEU A 30 1.22 0.09 8.47
CA LEU A 30 1.60 0.63 7.17
C LEU A 30 0.55 1.62 6.64
N THR A 31 1.01 2.66 5.96
CA THR A 31 0.17 3.46 5.06
C THR A 31 -0.23 2.64 3.84
N LYS A 32 -1.30 3.05 3.14
CA LYS A 32 -1.74 2.39 1.90
C LYS A 32 -0.63 2.37 0.85
N ARG A 33 0.14 3.45 0.72
CA ARG A 33 1.29 3.50 -0.19
C ARG A 33 2.33 2.46 0.19
N GLU A 34 2.71 2.36 1.46
CA GLU A 34 3.70 1.38 1.93
C GLU A 34 3.22 -0.06 1.75
N TYR A 35 1.94 -0.32 2.04
CA TYR A 35 1.33 -1.62 1.79
C TYR A 35 1.38 -2.00 0.31
N PHE A 36 0.95 -1.09 -0.59
CA PHE A 36 1.00 -1.36 -2.03
C PHE A 36 2.43 -1.51 -2.54
N ALA A 37 3.38 -0.74 -2.02
CA ALA A 37 4.79 -0.87 -2.37
C ALA A 37 5.33 -2.23 -1.91
N ALA A 38 5.00 -2.70 -0.70
CA ALA A 38 5.40 -4.02 -0.22
C ALA A 38 4.83 -5.15 -1.10
N VAL A 39 3.56 -5.06 -1.51
CA VAL A 39 2.93 -6.04 -2.42
C VAL A 39 3.60 -6.00 -3.80
N ALA A 40 3.86 -4.82 -4.36
CA ALA A 40 4.54 -4.66 -5.64
C ALA A 40 5.96 -5.25 -5.59
N MET A 41 6.70 -4.97 -4.51
CA MET A 41 8.04 -5.53 -4.28
C MET A 41 8.01 -7.05 -4.19
N ALA A 42 7.04 -7.63 -3.48
CA ALA A 42 6.87 -9.08 -3.42
C ALA A 42 6.63 -9.70 -4.81
N GLY A 43 5.83 -9.03 -5.65
CA GLY A 43 5.62 -9.44 -7.04
C GLY A 43 6.88 -9.33 -7.91
N ILE A 44 7.69 -8.28 -7.73
CA ILE A 44 8.97 -8.11 -8.43
C ILE A 44 9.95 -9.22 -8.02
N VAL A 45 10.06 -9.52 -6.72
CA VAL A 45 10.95 -10.59 -6.19
C VAL A 45 10.49 -11.97 -6.65
N ALA A 46 9.18 -12.24 -6.68
CA ALA A 46 8.63 -13.51 -7.11
C ALA A 46 8.85 -13.79 -8.60
N ASN A 47 9.14 -12.75 -9.39
CA ASN A 47 9.40 -12.89 -10.81
C ASN A 47 10.84 -13.40 -11.06
N SER A 48 10.98 -14.70 -11.34
CA SER A 48 12.26 -15.37 -11.60
C SER A 48 13.02 -14.85 -12.83
N SER A 49 12.38 -14.06 -13.70
CA SER A 49 13.05 -13.37 -14.82
C SER A 49 13.74 -12.07 -14.40
N GLN A 50 13.43 -11.56 -13.20
CA GLN A 50 14.10 -10.42 -12.59
C GLN A 50 15.17 -10.94 -11.65
N SER A 51 16.43 -10.54 -11.88
CA SER A 51 17.53 -10.91 -11.00
C SER A 51 17.30 -10.33 -9.59
N PRO A 52 17.46 -11.11 -8.51
CA PRO A 52 17.19 -10.68 -7.12
C PRO A 52 18.14 -9.58 -6.60
N TYR A 53 19.07 -9.09 -7.41
CA TYR A 53 20.09 -8.10 -7.03
C TYR A 53 19.95 -6.76 -7.77
N ARG A 54 18.80 -6.46 -8.37
CA ARG A 54 18.60 -5.18 -9.05
C ARG A 54 18.44 -4.05 -8.03
N LEU A 55 19.48 -3.23 -7.89
CA LEU A 55 19.41 -1.89 -7.29
C LEU A 55 18.19 -1.13 -7.83
N GLY A 56 17.42 -0.46 -6.96
CA GLY A 56 16.27 0.35 -7.34
C GLY A 56 14.93 -0.37 -7.39
N MET A 57 14.83 -1.60 -6.86
CA MET A 57 13.56 -2.33 -6.75
C MET A 57 12.58 -1.62 -5.82
N GLU A 58 13.08 -1.06 -4.72
CA GLU A 58 12.36 -0.23 -3.78
C GLU A 58 11.72 0.98 -4.46
N GLU A 59 12.46 1.68 -5.31
CA GLU A 59 11.89 2.81 -6.06
C GLU A 59 10.85 2.35 -7.08
N ALA A 60 11.10 1.23 -7.77
CA ALA A 60 10.14 0.68 -8.72
C ALA A 60 8.82 0.30 -8.03
N ALA A 61 8.90 -0.31 -6.84
CA ALA A 61 7.75 -0.66 -6.03
C ALA A 61 6.95 0.58 -5.57
N VAL A 62 7.63 1.65 -5.13
CA VAL A 62 6.98 2.91 -4.75
C VAL A 62 6.30 3.56 -5.97
N ARG A 63 6.97 3.61 -7.13
CA ARG A 63 6.37 4.13 -8.36
C ARG A 63 5.12 3.35 -8.78
N MET A 64 5.14 2.02 -8.64
CA MET A 64 3.96 1.18 -8.90
C MET A 64 2.81 1.48 -7.92
N ALA A 65 3.12 1.67 -6.64
CA ALA A 65 2.13 2.05 -5.64
C ALA A 65 1.46 3.40 -5.96
N ASP A 66 2.26 4.41 -6.33
CA ASP A 66 1.73 5.72 -6.72
C ASP A 66 0.88 5.65 -7.99
N ALA A 67 1.32 4.89 -9.00
CA ALA A 67 0.55 4.69 -10.23
C ALA A 67 -0.79 4.00 -9.96
N LEU A 68 -0.83 3.02 -9.04
CA LEU A 68 -2.06 2.36 -8.63
C LEU A 68 -3.01 3.31 -7.90
N ILE A 69 -2.50 4.09 -6.94
CA ILE A 69 -3.31 5.10 -6.21
C ILE A 69 -3.92 6.10 -7.20
N LEU A 70 -3.15 6.56 -8.18
CA LEU A 70 -3.65 7.44 -9.24
C LEU A 70 -4.75 6.76 -10.07
N ALA A 71 -4.58 5.49 -10.43
CA ALA A 71 -5.56 4.75 -11.22
C ALA A 71 -6.88 4.52 -10.47
N LEU A 72 -6.83 4.29 -9.15
CA LEU A 72 -8.01 4.10 -8.30
C LEU A 72 -8.82 5.38 -8.05
N ASN A 73 -8.24 6.54 -8.35
CA ASN A 73 -8.84 7.85 -8.13
C ASN A 73 -9.33 8.53 -9.42
N LYS A 74 -9.36 7.79 -10.54
CA LYS A 74 -9.90 8.21 -11.83
C LYS A 74 -11.36 7.80 -11.94
#